data_AF-A0A424XYP9-F1
#
_entry.id   AF-A0A424XYP9-F1
#
_cell.length_a   1.000
_cell.length_b   1.000
_cell.length_c   1.000
_cell.angle_alpha   90.00
_cell.angle_beta   90.00
_cell.angle_gamma   90.00
#
_symmetry.space_group_name_H-M   'P 1'
#
loop_
_entity.id
_entity.type
_entity.pdbx_description
1 polymer ?
#
loop_
_entity_poly.entity_id
_entity_poly.type
_entity_poly.pdbx_seq_one_letter_code
_entity_poly.pdbx_strand_id
1 'polypeptide(L)'
;MKSVKTAISIEKPLFEQINSLADEMNMSRSRIFSLAAKEFIQRHKNKDLLDAINSAYDDVTDEKEASLKTAMRSRHSNMVQDQW
;
A
#
# COMPACT_ATOMS: atom_id res chain seq x y z
N MET A 1 -15.01 -19.61 7.86
CA MET A 1 -15.73 -18.36 7.48
C MET A 1 -16.49 -18.62 6.19
N LYS A 2 -17.67 -18.02 6.02
CA LYS A 2 -18.53 -18.22 4.84
C LYS A 2 -18.02 -17.35 3.69
N SER A 3 -17.86 -17.91 2.49
CA SER A 3 -17.49 -17.14 1.30
C SER A 3 -18.72 -16.49 0.67
N VAL A 4 -18.55 -15.28 0.14
CA VAL A 4 -19.58 -14.54 -0.61
C VAL A 4 -19.17 -14.49 -2.07
N LYS A 5 -20.12 -14.73 -2.99
CA LYS A 5 -19.90 -14.59 -4.43
C LYS A 5 -20.34 -13.20 -4.86
N THR A 6 -19.47 -12.54 -5.62
CA THR A 6 -19.72 -11.22 -6.21
C THR A 6 -19.26 -11.25 -7.66
N ALA A 7 -20.05 -10.67 -8.56
CA ALA A 7 -19.65 -10.41 -9.93
C ALA A 7 -19.05 -9.00 -10.02
N ILE A 8 -17.95 -8.85 -10.73
CA ILE A 8 -17.28 -7.57 -10.98
C ILE A 8 -17.05 -7.40 -12.48
N SER A 9 -17.15 -6.16 -12.97
CA SER A 9 -16.75 -5.79 -14.32
C SER A 9 -15.29 -5.34 -14.28
N ILE A 10 -14.46 -5.92 -15.15
CA ILE A 10 -13.05 -5.58 -15.31
C ILE A 10 -12.69 -5.65 -16.80
N GLU A 11 -11.61 -4.97 -17.18
CA GLU A 11 -11.10 -5.03 -18.54
C GLU A 11 -10.64 -6.45 -18.90
N LYS A 12 -10.94 -6.90 -20.11
CA LYS A 12 -10.56 -8.24 -20.58
C LYS A 12 -9.04 -8.48 -20.51
N PRO A 13 -8.16 -7.55 -20.93
CA PRO A 13 -6.71 -7.77 -20.82
C PRO A 13 -6.22 -7.99 -19.38
N LEU A 14 -6.83 -7.31 -18.41
CA LEU A 14 -6.49 -7.49 -17.00
C LEU A 14 -6.97 -8.86 -16.49
N PHE A 15 -8.18 -9.27 -16.88
CA PHE A 15 -8.70 -10.59 -16.53
C PHE A 15 -7.80 -11.72 -17.02
N GLU A 16 -7.32 -11.65 -18.27
CA GLU A 16 -6.42 -12.66 -18.81
C GLU A 16 -5.06 -12.69 -18.09
N GLN A 17 -4.49 -11.53 -17.76
CA GLN A 17 -3.25 -11.47 -16.95
C GLN A 17 -3.43 -12.13 -15.59
N ILE A 18 -4.58 -11.91 -14.93
CA ILE A 18 -4.89 -12.54 -13.64
C ILE A 18 -5.06 -14.05 -13.80
N ASN A 19 -5.65 -14.52 -14.90
CA ASN A 19 -5.77 -15.95 -15.19
C ASN A 19 -4.39 -16.60 -15.33
N SER A 20 -3.52 -16.03 -16.17
CA SER A 20 -2.16 -16.54 -16.35
C SER A 20 -1.38 -16.58 -15.04
N LEU A 21 -1.44 -15.51 -14.24
CA LEU A 21 -0.79 -15.46 -12.94
C LEU A 21 -1.33 -16.51 -11.96
N ALA A 22 -2.65 -16.73 -11.97
CA ALA A 22 -3.27 -17.75 -11.14
C ALA A 22 -2.76 -19.15 -11.49
N ASP A 23 -2.61 -19.44 -12.79
CA ASP A 23 -2.07 -20.70 -13.30
C ASP A 23 -0.58 -20.87 -12.94
N GLU A 24 0.25 -19.84 -13.17
CA GLU A 24 1.67 -19.82 -12.82
C GLU A 24 1.91 -20.06 -11.32
N MET A 25 1.07 -19.47 -10.46
CA MET A 25 1.17 -19.60 -9.01
C MET A 25 0.46 -20.85 -8.46
N ASN A 26 -0.19 -21.66 -9.32
CA ASN A 26 -1.03 -22.79 -8.93
C ASN A 26 -2.08 -22.41 -7.87
N MET A 27 -2.77 -21.29 -8.10
CA MET A 27 -3.80 -20.74 -7.23
C MET A 27 -5.12 -20.55 -7.97
N SER A 28 -6.24 -20.57 -7.25
CA SER A 28 -7.50 -20.17 -7.86
C SER A 28 -7.51 -18.67 -8.14
N ARG A 29 -8.17 -18.27 -9.23
CA ARG A 29 -8.41 -16.86 -9.57
C ARG A 29 -9.03 -16.07 -8.41
N SER A 30 -10.01 -16.66 -7.73
CA SER A 30 -10.65 -16.04 -6.55
C SER A 30 -9.67 -15.79 -5.40
N ARG A 31 -8.62 -16.63 -5.26
CA ARG A 31 -7.56 -16.41 -4.27
C ARG A 31 -6.68 -15.23 -4.66
N ILE A 32 -6.31 -15.08 -5.93
CA ILE A 32 -5.57 -13.90 -6.42
C ILE A 32 -6.36 -12.62 -6.14
N PHE A 33 -7.63 -12.57 -6.52
CA PHE A 33 -8.49 -11.41 -6.23
C PHE A 33 -8.59 -11.11 -4.73
N SER A 34 -8.74 -12.15 -3.91
CA SER A 34 -8.81 -11.98 -2.45
C SER A 34 -7.52 -11.43 -1.85
N LEU A 35 -6.36 -11.86 -2.36
CA LEU A 35 -5.06 -11.36 -1.94
C LEU A 35 -4.87 -9.90 -2.35
N ALA A 36 -5.16 -9.58 -3.61
CA ALA A 36 -5.07 -8.21 -4.13
C ALA A 36 -5.98 -7.26 -3.33
N ALA A 37 -7.22 -7.66 -3.03
CA ALA A 37 -8.14 -6.86 -2.24
C ALA A 37 -7.62 -6.61 -0.81
N LYS A 38 -7.08 -7.65 -0.14
CA LYS A 38 -6.50 -7.52 1.20
C LYS A 38 -5.30 -6.58 1.20
N GLU A 39 -4.41 -6.75 0.22
CA GLU A 39 -3.23 -5.91 0.10
C GLU A 39 -3.60 -4.45 -0.17
N PHE A 40 -4.55 -4.21 -1.08
CA PHE A 40 -5.04 -2.87 -1.37
C PHE A 40 -5.65 -2.19 -0.14
N ILE A 41 -6.48 -2.90 0.63
CA ILE A 41 -7.04 -2.40 1.89
C ILE A 41 -5.94 -2.10 2.89
N GLN A 42 -4.95 -2.99 3.04
CA GLN A 42 -3.87 -2.78 4.00
C GLN A 42 -3.01 -1.57 3.64
N ARG A 43 -2.72 -1.36 2.34
CA ARG A 43 -1.99 -0.17 1.87
C ARG A 43 -2.74 1.13 2.22
N HIS A 44 -4.07 1.15 2.08
CA HIS A 44 -4.88 2.31 2.46
C HIS A 44 -4.88 2.54 3.97
N LYS A 45 -5.07 1.49 4.77
CA LYS A 45 -4.99 1.60 6.24
C LYS A 45 -3.63 2.12 6.72
N ASN A 46 -2.55 1.68 6.09
CA ASN A 46 -1.21 2.16 6.41
C ASN A 46 -1.06 3.66 6.09
N LYS A 47 -1.66 4.13 5.00
CA LYS A 47 -1.69 5.54 4.64
C LYS A 47 -2.50 6.35 5.66
N ASP A 48 -3.69 5.90 6.01
CA ASP A 48 -4.54 6.57 7.01
C ASP A 48 -3.83 6.66 8.37
N LEU A 49 -3.12 5.59 8.77
CA LEU A 49 -2.33 5.58 9.99
C LEU A 49 -1.17 6.58 9.92
N LEU A 50 -0.45 6.65 8.80
CA LEU A 50 0.61 7.63 8.61
C LEU A 50 0.08 9.06 8.68
N ASP A 51 -1.06 9.34 8.05
CA ASP A 51 -1.70 10.66 8.07
C ASP A 51 -2.15 11.02 9.49
N ALA A 52 -2.70 10.06 10.25
CA ALA A 52 -3.05 10.26 11.66
C ALA A 52 -1.84 10.55 12.54
N ILE A 53 -0.71 9.86 12.32
CA ILE A 53 0.54 10.15 13.02
C ILE A 53 1.00 11.57 12.67
N ASN A 54 1.07 11.93 11.39
CA ASN A 54 1.49 13.27 10.98
C ASN A 54 0.62 14.35 11.61
N SER A 55 -0.70 14.18 11.61
CA SER A 55 -1.64 15.11 12.23
C SER A 55 -1.41 15.27 13.74
N ALA A 56 -1.11 14.19 14.46
CA ALA A 56 -0.84 14.27 15.91
C ALA A 56 0.44 15.06 16.25
N TYR A 57 1.39 15.17 15.31
CA TYR A 57 2.65 15.91 15.47
C TYR A 57 2.66 17.26 14.74
N ASP A 58 1.53 17.71 14.19
CA ASP A 58 1.45 18.95 13.41
C ASP A 58 1.42 20.21 14.31
N ASP A 59 0.88 20.07 15.53
CA ASP A 59 0.78 21.17 16.51
C ASP A 59 2.07 21.42 17.32
N VAL A 60 3.13 20.62 17.11
CA VAL A 60 4.38 20.73 17.88
C VAL A 60 5.40 21.58 17.11
N THR A 61 5.47 22.87 17.46
CA THR A 61 6.50 23.80 17.00
C THR A 61 7.63 23.92 18.03
N ASP A 62 8.36 22.84 18.27
CA ASP A 62 9.66 22.92 18.96
C ASP A 62 10.76 23.13 17.91
N GLU A 63 11.54 24.23 18.02
CA GLU A 63 12.64 24.54 17.10
C GLU A 63 13.68 23.42 17.01
N LYS A 64 13.84 22.64 18.10
CA LYS A 64 14.70 21.45 18.10
C LYS A 64 14.10 20.33 17.25
N GLU A 65 12.79 20.11 17.32
CA GLU A 65 12.11 19.14 16.47
C GLU A 65 12.12 19.55 15.00
N ALA A 66 11.99 20.83 14.68
CA ALA A 66 12.08 21.33 13.30
C ALA A 66 13.47 21.05 12.67
N SER A 67 14.53 21.27 13.45
CA SER A 67 15.90 20.97 13.05
C SER A 67 16.12 19.46 12.84
N LEU A 68 15.59 18.64 13.74
CA LEU A 68 15.64 17.17 13.62
C LEU A 68 14.86 16.66 12.40
N LYS A 69 13.63 17.14 12.16
CA LYS A 69 12.81 16.80 10.99
C LYS A 69 13.55 17.08 9.68
N THR A 70 14.24 18.23 9.60
CA THR A 70 15.04 18.61 8.42
C THR A 70 16.22 17.66 8.19
N ALA A 71 16.97 17.32 9.25
CA ALA A 71 18.09 16.38 9.16
C ALA A 71 17.63 14.96 8.77
N MET A 72 16.50 14.49 9.33
CA MET A 72 15.92 13.19 9.00
C MET A 72 15.48 13.10 7.54
N ARG A 73 14.80 14.14 7.01
CA ARG A 73 14.40 14.22 5.60
C ARG A 73 15.59 14.16 4.65
N SER A 74 16.66 14.93 4.94
CA SER A 74 17.85 14.95 4.10
C SER A 74 18.57 13.60 4.08
N ARG A 75 18.67 12.91 5.23
CA ARG A 75 19.24 11.55 5.31
C ARG A 75 18.40 10.53 4.56
N HIS A 76 17.08 10.59 4.70
CA HIS A 76 16.18 9.67 4.01
C HIS A 76 16.24 9.85 2.49
N SER A 77 16.23 11.10 2.00
CA SER A 77 16.38 11.40 0.57
C SER A 77 17.65 10.79 -0.03
N ASN A 78 18.78 10.93 0.67
CA ASN A 78 20.06 10.36 0.22
C ASN A 78 20.05 8.82 0.22
N MET A 79 19.31 8.18 1.13
CA MET A 79 19.21 6.73 1.22
C MET A 79 18.36 6.12 0.10
N VAL A 80 17.34 6.84 -0.37
CA VAL A 80 16.38 6.35 -1.37
C VAL A 80 16.77 6.76 -2.80
N GLN A 81 17.75 7.66 -2.96
CA GLN A 81 18.19 8.17 -4.25
C GLN A 81 18.66 7.08 -5.24
N ASP A 82 19.22 5.97 -4.74
CA ASP A 82 19.72 4.85 -5.56
C ASP A 82 18.71 3.70 -5.72
N GLN A 83 17.46 3.89 -5.26
CA GLN A 83 16.42 2.84 -5.24
C GLN A 83 15.36 2.97 -6.35
N TRP A 84 15.54 3.90 -7.29
CA TRP A 84 14.59 4.18 -8.38
C TRP A 84 15.28 4.17 -9.75
#